data_AF-A0A0E4FUT7-F1
#
_entry.id   AF-A0A0E4FUT7-F1
#
_cell.length_a   1.000
_cell.length_b   1.000
_cell.length_c   1.000
_cell.angle_alpha   90.00
_cell.angle_beta   90.00
_cell.angle_gamma   90.00
#
_symmetry.space_group_name_H-M   'P 1'
#
loop_
_entity.id
_entity.type
_entity.pdbx_description
1 polymer ?
#
loop_
_entity_poly.entity_id
_entity_poly.type
_entity_poly.pdbx_seq_one_letter_code
_entity_poly.pdbx_strand_id
1 'polypeptide(L)'
;MQHDAIAERRNNIAPIPFEADAPFLKIIGELPRELNGTLYRNGPNPQFDAPGAHWFVGDGMLHAFHLENGRASYRNRWVRTPKWLAEHDAGRALFGGFGRKLPDAPKNLTDGGVANTNIIFHAGKLLALEEAHLPTEIEPGTLATRGYHNYRGRIAGSFTAHPKVDPVTGEMLFFGYNAAGPLTPALSYGSIDAAGKATRFERFEAPYASMVHDFIVTANHVLFPILPIAGSMERAMSGRPPYAWEPDKGAYVGVMKRNGTAKDIVWFRGEACYVFHVMNAWEDNGRIIADVMQFEEAPLFPHPDGRPTDPEKSRARHCRWTFDLSGNTDRFQQTYLDDLTGEFPRIDDRRAGLKSRHGWYACANPKLPMFGALSGIVHVDGNGRRLGHYLLPAGDTISEPVSSSDRAMQPKAMAGCSPWCGARGRTAATSPCSMPPTSRPAPPHWCSSATACPTAFTAIGWERHNRHSGVRRSREPGIHFTACSAARRILKHAIAHRSSTLRVPRNDGKRSFPCTCPRSPPTVSPSSPWPAPRSHSG
;
A
#
# COMPACT_ATOMS: atom_id res chain seq x y z
N MET A 1 -8.64 -34.88 14.75
CA MET A 1 -7.46 -34.48 13.95
C MET A 1 -7.89 -33.56 12.82
N GLN A 2 -8.33 -32.33 13.12
CA GLN A 2 -8.68 -31.32 12.09
C GLN A 2 -8.62 -29.87 12.58
N HIS A 3 -8.09 -29.59 13.78
CA HIS A 3 -7.86 -28.23 14.28
C HIS A 3 -6.38 -27.81 14.12
N ASP A 4 -5.46 -28.77 14.20
CA ASP A 4 -4.02 -28.53 14.23
C ASP A 4 -3.46 -28.05 12.88
N ALA A 5 -4.16 -28.36 11.78
CA ALA A 5 -3.77 -28.00 10.41
C ALA A 5 -4.00 -26.51 10.04
N ILE A 6 -4.68 -25.73 10.88
CA ILE A 6 -4.95 -24.30 10.66
C ILE A 6 -3.93 -23.42 11.41
N ALA A 7 -3.19 -23.98 12.36
CA ALA A 7 -2.17 -23.28 13.14
C ALA A 7 -0.84 -23.10 12.39
N GLU A 8 -0.62 -23.74 11.24
CA GLU A 8 0.61 -23.62 10.44
C GLU A 8 0.69 -22.29 9.64
N ARG A 9 0.90 -21.21 10.40
CA ARG A 9 1.65 -20.00 10.04
C ARG A 9 1.11 -19.18 8.85
N ARG A 10 0.42 -18.09 9.18
CA ARG A 10 0.26 -16.90 8.32
C ARG A 10 1.64 -16.33 7.97
N ASN A 11 2.25 -16.81 6.88
CA ASN A 11 3.61 -16.42 6.46
C ASN A 11 3.66 -15.11 5.65
N ASN A 12 2.55 -14.72 5.02
CA ASN A 12 2.41 -13.55 4.13
C ASN A 12 2.26 -12.21 4.88
N ILE A 13 2.67 -12.15 6.16
CA ILE A 13 2.70 -10.95 7.00
C ILE A 13 3.99 -10.87 7.86
N ALA A 14 4.96 -11.75 7.61
CA ALA A 14 6.24 -11.72 8.30
C ALA A 14 7.13 -10.58 7.73
N PRO A 15 7.90 -9.85 8.57
CA PRO A 15 8.83 -8.84 8.08
C PRO A 15 9.87 -9.43 7.12
N ILE A 16 10.23 -8.67 6.09
CA ILE A 16 11.35 -8.93 5.18
C ILE A 16 12.63 -8.52 5.92
N PRO A 17 13.51 -9.46 6.31
CA PRO A 17 14.63 -9.17 7.21
C PRO A 17 15.90 -8.73 6.46
N PHE A 18 15.78 -8.23 5.23
CA PHE A 18 16.92 -7.90 4.37
C PHE A 18 16.63 -6.75 3.39
N GLU A 19 17.70 -6.06 3.02
CA GLU A 19 17.76 -5.15 1.87
C GLU A 19 18.46 -5.88 0.72
N ALA A 20 17.97 -5.72 -0.52
CA ALA A 20 18.49 -6.43 -1.67
C ALA A 20 18.58 -5.57 -2.94
N ASP A 21 19.39 -6.07 -3.87
CA ASP A 21 19.60 -5.56 -5.21
C ASP A 21 19.51 -6.72 -6.20
N ALA A 22 18.49 -6.73 -7.04
CA ALA A 22 18.27 -7.72 -8.09
C ALA A 22 18.31 -7.02 -9.45
N PRO A 23 19.50 -6.89 -10.09
CA PRO A 23 19.65 -6.15 -11.35
C PRO A 23 18.90 -6.77 -12.53
N PHE A 24 18.48 -8.03 -12.41
CA PHE A 24 17.66 -8.73 -13.40
C PHE A 24 16.59 -9.55 -12.69
N LEU A 25 15.31 -9.25 -12.95
CA LEU A 25 14.18 -10.10 -12.57
C LEU A 25 13.88 -11.12 -13.68
N LYS A 26 13.49 -12.33 -13.28
CA LYS A 26 12.91 -13.30 -14.22
C LYS A 26 11.51 -12.82 -14.63
N ILE A 27 11.32 -12.56 -15.93
CA ILE A 27 10.01 -12.27 -16.52
C ILE A 27 9.38 -13.57 -17.04
N ILE A 28 8.09 -13.73 -16.78
CA ILE A 28 7.20 -14.75 -17.35
C ILE A 28 6.19 -14.01 -18.22
N GLY A 29 6.01 -14.44 -19.47
CA GLY A 29 5.29 -13.66 -20.50
C GLY A 29 6.20 -12.63 -21.17
N GLU A 30 5.60 -11.55 -21.69
CA GLU A 30 6.32 -10.42 -22.30
C GLU A 30 6.05 -9.14 -21.50
N LEU A 31 7.10 -8.43 -21.09
CA LEU A 31 6.98 -7.07 -20.56
C LEU A 31 7.01 -6.08 -21.74
N PRO A 32 6.01 -5.19 -21.90
CA PRO A 32 6.00 -4.21 -22.99
C PRO A 32 7.24 -3.31 -22.96
N ARG A 33 7.78 -3.02 -24.14
CA ARG A 33 9.08 -2.32 -24.30
C ARG A 33 8.96 -0.81 -24.09
N GLU A 34 7.77 -0.29 -24.35
CA GLU A 34 7.33 1.09 -24.15
C GLU A 34 7.20 1.48 -22.67
N LEU A 35 7.18 0.52 -21.75
CA LEU A 35 7.23 0.80 -20.31
C LEU A 35 8.68 1.13 -19.90
N ASN A 36 8.96 2.42 -19.73
CA ASN A 36 10.18 2.94 -19.11
C ASN A 36 9.81 3.77 -17.87
N GLY A 37 10.38 3.44 -16.71
CA GLY A 37 10.12 4.13 -15.45
C GLY A 37 10.37 3.26 -14.22
N THR A 38 9.89 3.67 -13.05
CA THR A 38 10.04 2.90 -11.81
C THR A 38 8.75 2.88 -11.01
N LEU A 39 8.23 1.69 -10.73
CA LEU A 39 7.16 1.49 -9.76
C LEU A 39 7.78 1.46 -8.35
N TYR A 40 7.57 2.55 -7.61
CA TYR A 40 7.86 2.60 -6.18
C TYR A 40 6.67 2.08 -5.38
N ARG A 41 6.94 1.39 -4.28
CA ARG A 41 5.97 1.04 -3.23
C ARG A 41 6.59 1.34 -1.86
N ASN A 42 5.73 1.62 -0.89
CA ASN A 42 6.08 1.71 0.52
C ASN A 42 5.21 0.72 1.30
N GLY A 43 5.62 0.37 2.51
CA GLY A 43 4.82 -0.44 3.41
C GLY A 43 5.51 -0.65 4.76
N PRO A 44 4.75 -0.98 5.82
CA PRO A 44 5.31 -1.27 7.13
C PRO A 44 6.05 -2.61 7.15
N ASN A 45 7.30 -2.58 7.61
CA ASN A 45 8.19 -3.72 7.71
C ASN A 45 9.09 -3.53 8.96
N PRO A 46 8.60 -3.82 10.18
CA PRO A 46 9.32 -3.48 11.41
C PRO A 46 10.71 -4.13 11.45
N GLN A 47 11.71 -3.38 11.90
CA GLN A 47 13.08 -3.91 12.05
C GLN A 47 13.18 -4.93 13.20
N PHE A 48 12.39 -4.73 14.26
CA PHE A 48 12.38 -5.55 15.48
C PHE A 48 10.94 -5.85 15.92
N ASP A 49 10.75 -6.98 16.60
CA ASP A 49 9.48 -7.27 17.28
C ASP A 49 9.22 -6.27 18.42
N ALA A 50 8.00 -5.76 18.51
CA ALA A 50 7.61 -4.72 19.47
C ALA A 50 6.35 -5.11 20.27
N PRO A 51 6.26 -4.81 21.57
CA PRO A 51 5.09 -5.16 22.38
C PRO A 51 3.86 -4.34 21.94
N GLY A 52 2.76 -5.05 21.68
CA GLY A 52 1.54 -4.45 21.15
C GLY A 52 1.68 -3.92 19.71
N ALA A 53 2.63 -4.45 18.93
CA ALA A 53 2.86 -4.03 17.55
C ALA A 53 1.56 -3.95 16.73
N HIS A 54 1.39 -2.83 16.03
CA HIS A 54 0.34 -2.63 15.05
C HIS A 54 1.01 -2.51 13.68
N TRP A 55 0.48 -3.19 12.66
CA TRP A 55 0.86 -3.04 11.25
C TRP A 55 1.19 -1.60 10.85
N PHE A 56 0.36 -0.62 11.16
CA PHE A 56 0.63 0.80 10.81
C PHE A 56 1.89 1.43 11.47
N VAL A 57 2.55 0.79 12.44
CA VAL A 57 3.78 1.31 13.08
C VAL A 57 5.04 0.49 12.80
N GLY A 58 5.01 -0.41 11.81
CA GLY A 58 6.23 -0.99 11.26
C GLY A 58 7.01 0.03 10.42
N ASP A 59 8.34 -0.02 10.48
CA ASP A 59 9.22 0.91 9.74
C ASP A 59 9.00 0.83 8.23
N GLY A 60 9.05 1.97 7.53
CA GLY A 60 8.84 2.00 6.08
C GLY A 60 9.91 1.22 5.33
N MET A 61 9.50 0.23 4.54
CA MET A 61 10.34 -0.44 3.54
C MET A 61 9.90 0.00 2.15
N LEU A 62 10.82 0.68 1.46
CA LEU A 62 10.64 1.05 0.07
C LEU A 62 11.02 -0.11 -0.84
N HIS A 63 10.18 -0.38 -1.82
CA HIS A 63 10.46 -1.31 -2.92
C HIS A 63 10.41 -0.54 -4.24
N ALA A 64 11.43 -0.71 -5.08
CA ALA A 64 11.50 -0.10 -6.41
C ALA A 64 11.63 -1.19 -7.47
N PHE A 65 10.66 -1.26 -8.38
CA PHE A 65 10.71 -2.08 -9.59
C PHE A 65 10.98 -1.15 -10.78
N HIS A 66 12.23 -1.08 -11.23
CA HIS A 66 12.59 -0.31 -12.42
C HIS A 66 12.33 -1.15 -13.67
N LEU A 67 11.64 -0.56 -14.65
CA LEU A 67 11.22 -1.18 -15.90
C LEU A 67 11.84 -0.40 -17.06
N GLU A 68 12.48 -1.10 -18.00
CA GLU A 68 13.03 -0.48 -19.21
C GLU A 68 13.17 -1.51 -20.34
N ASN A 69 12.76 -1.16 -21.57
CA ASN A 69 13.02 -1.91 -22.80
C ASN A 69 12.61 -3.41 -22.77
N GLY A 70 11.60 -3.76 -21.96
CA GLY A 70 11.15 -5.14 -21.74
C GLY A 70 11.98 -5.92 -20.71
N ARG A 71 12.74 -5.23 -19.87
CA ARG A 71 13.49 -5.76 -18.72
C ARG A 71 12.95 -5.15 -17.42
N ALA A 72 13.20 -5.83 -16.31
CA ALA A 72 12.88 -5.34 -14.97
C ALA A 72 14.02 -5.62 -13.98
N SER A 73 14.25 -4.70 -13.05
CA SER A 73 15.17 -4.85 -11.91
C SER A 73 14.47 -4.42 -10.61
N TYR A 74 14.97 -4.89 -9.47
CA TYR A 74 14.39 -4.63 -8.15
C TYR A 74 15.43 -4.17 -7.13
N ARG A 75 15.02 -3.26 -6.24
CA ARG A 75 15.77 -2.82 -5.05
C ARG A 75 14.79 -2.61 -3.90
N ASN A 76 15.22 -2.93 -2.67
CA ASN A 76 14.50 -2.47 -1.47
C ASN A 76 15.43 -1.91 -0.40
N ARG A 77 14.94 -0.93 0.36
CA ARG A 77 15.62 -0.28 1.50
C ARG A 77 14.60 0.15 2.56
N TRP A 78 14.93 0.01 3.83
CA TRP A 78 14.20 0.71 4.90
C TRP A 78 14.45 2.22 4.81
N VAL A 79 13.44 3.02 5.10
CA VAL A 79 13.58 4.45 5.34
C VAL A 79 14.32 4.63 6.67
N ARG A 80 15.49 5.27 6.64
CA ARG A 80 16.34 5.50 7.81
C ARG A 80 15.84 6.71 8.63
N THR A 81 14.66 6.57 9.23
CA THR A 81 14.07 7.60 10.11
C THR A 81 14.85 7.71 11.44
N PRO A 82 14.66 8.78 12.23
CA PRO A 82 15.29 8.90 13.55
C PRO A 82 14.92 7.74 14.50
N LYS A 83 13.67 7.25 14.45
CA LYS A 83 13.24 6.02 15.12
C LYS A 83 14.07 4.82 14.66
N TRP A 84 14.11 4.54 13.35
CA TRP A 84 14.81 3.37 12.81
C TRP A 84 16.28 3.37 13.22
N LEU A 85 16.95 4.53 13.11
CA LEU A 85 18.35 4.66 13.50
C LEU A 85 18.58 4.38 14.99
N ALA A 86 17.75 4.95 15.87
CA ALA A 86 17.88 4.73 17.31
C ALA A 86 17.57 3.28 17.72
N GLU A 87 16.61 2.62 17.07
CA GLU A 87 16.29 1.21 17.31
C GLU A 87 17.38 0.28 16.76
N HIS A 88 17.94 0.58 15.58
CA HIS A 88 19.07 -0.13 15.00
C HIS A 88 20.31 -0.09 15.90
N ASP A 89 20.69 1.12 16.36
CA ASP A 89 21.84 1.33 17.26
C ASP A 89 21.62 0.65 18.63
N ALA A 90 20.37 0.56 19.10
CA ALA A 90 20.01 -0.15 20.33
C ALA A 90 19.88 -1.67 20.16
N GLY A 91 19.84 -2.18 18.93
CA GLY A 91 19.61 -3.59 18.60
C GLY A 91 18.21 -4.11 19.00
N ARG A 92 17.23 -3.22 19.20
CA ARG A 92 15.88 -3.57 19.68
C ARG A 92 14.86 -2.46 19.38
N ALA A 93 13.58 -2.81 19.48
CA ALA A 93 12.50 -1.82 19.56
C ALA A 93 12.65 -0.90 20.79
N LEU A 94 12.39 0.39 20.57
CA LEU A 94 12.31 1.49 21.54
C LEU A 94 10.90 2.10 21.59
N PHE A 95 10.06 1.81 20.58
CA PHE A 95 8.63 2.11 20.55
C PHE A 95 7.79 0.82 20.42
N GLY A 96 6.59 0.84 21.00
CA GLY A 96 5.55 -0.18 20.83
C GLY A 96 4.40 0.30 19.92
N GLY A 97 3.25 -0.38 20.04
CA GLY A 97 2.04 -0.04 19.29
C GLY A 97 1.65 1.45 19.33
N PHE A 98 1.16 1.98 18.20
CA PHE A 98 0.75 3.37 18.03
C PHE A 98 1.79 4.42 18.48
N GLY A 99 3.08 4.13 18.26
CA GLY A 99 4.17 5.07 18.60
C GLY A 99 4.40 5.23 20.09
N ARG A 100 3.87 4.35 20.94
CA ARG A 100 4.09 4.40 22.39
C ARG A 100 5.54 4.08 22.72
N LYS A 101 6.32 5.10 23.06
CA LYS A 101 7.69 4.96 23.60
C LYS A 101 7.74 3.98 24.77
N LEU A 102 8.73 3.08 24.78
CA LEU A 102 8.92 2.09 25.83
C LEU A 102 9.54 2.71 27.09
N PRO A 103 9.30 2.16 28.31
CA PRO A 103 9.76 2.77 29.56
C PRO A 103 11.29 2.88 29.70
N ASP A 104 12.03 2.03 28.98
CA ASP A 104 13.49 1.94 28.98
C ASP A 104 14.14 2.63 27.77
N ALA A 105 13.36 3.34 26.93
CA ALA A 105 13.88 4.05 25.77
C ALA A 105 14.54 5.39 26.16
N PRO A 106 15.65 5.80 25.51
CA PRO A 106 16.40 7.00 25.86
C PRO A 106 15.51 8.24 25.95
N LYS A 107 15.55 9.00 27.06
CA LYS A 107 14.58 10.08 27.35
C LYS A 107 14.50 11.14 26.25
N ASN A 108 15.62 11.44 25.60
CA ASN A 108 15.78 12.38 24.48
C ASN A 108 15.22 11.89 23.13
N LEU A 109 14.92 10.60 22.94
CA LEU A 109 14.32 10.07 21.71
C LEU A 109 12.82 10.44 21.67
N THR A 110 12.48 11.55 21.02
CA THR A 110 11.09 12.05 20.92
C THR A 110 10.41 11.76 19.59
N ASP A 111 11.20 11.44 18.55
CA ASP A 111 10.73 11.17 17.20
C ASP A 111 10.42 9.68 17.02
N GLY A 112 9.18 9.38 16.62
CA GLY A 112 8.67 8.03 16.40
C GLY A 112 8.33 7.74 14.94
N GLY A 113 8.77 8.57 14.00
CA GLY A 113 8.34 8.52 12.61
C GLY A 113 8.78 7.25 11.89
N VAL A 114 7.86 6.67 11.11
CA VAL A 114 8.10 5.42 10.36
C VAL A 114 8.08 5.59 8.84
N ALA A 115 7.48 6.67 8.32
CA ALA A 115 7.47 7.01 6.89
C ALA A 115 7.10 5.82 5.97
N ASN A 116 6.05 5.07 6.33
CA ASN A 116 5.74 3.73 5.82
C ASN A 116 4.52 3.64 4.90
N THR A 117 3.75 4.71 4.75
CA THR A 117 2.35 4.64 4.30
C THR A 117 2.24 4.82 2.79
N ASN A 118 2.99 5.78 2.22
CA ASN A 118 2.99 6.06 0.78
C ASN A 118 4.36 6.55 0.30
N ILE A 119 4.55 6.62 -1.02
CA ILE A 119 5.76 7.09 -1.70
C ILE A 119 5.36 7.87 -2.96
N ILE A 120 5.58 9.18 -2.98
CA ILE A 120 5.17 10.06 -4.10
C ILE A 120 6.37 10.77 -4.74
N PHE A 121 6.28 11.05 -6.04
CA PHE A 121 7.26 11.89 -6.75
C PHE A 121 6.64 13.25 -7.09
N HIS A 122 7.28 14.34 -6.64
CA HIS A 122 6.85 15.71 -6.91
C HIS A 122 8.08 16.64 -7.01
N ALA A 123 8.05 17.62 -7.92
CA ALA A 123 9.10 18.63 -8.09
C ALA A 123 10.56 18.11 -8.09
N GLY A 124 10.81 16.94 -8.70
CA GLY A 124 12.13 16.32 -8.76
C GLY A 124 12.54 15.50 -7.52
N LYS A 125 11.65 15.38 -6.52
CA LYS A 125 11.89 14.69 -5.24
C LYS A 125 11.00 13.45 -5.12
N LEU A 126 11.56 12.40 -4.52
CA LEU A 126 10.81 11.23 -4.08
C LEU A 126 10.59 11.36 -2.56
N LEU A 127 9.36 11.24 -2.10
CA LEU A 127 8.95 11.54 -0.72
C LEU A 127 8.23 10.34 -0.11
N ALA A 128 8.83 9.71 0.90
CA ALA A 128 8.19 8.68 1.73
C ALA A 128 7.34 9.37 2.81
N LEU A 129 6.09 8.94 2.96
CA LEU A 129 5.08 9.63 3.77
C LEU A 129 4.51 8.74 4.88
N GLU A 130 4.19 9.36 6.01
CA GLU A 130 3.36 8.83 7.10
C GLU A 130 2.73 10.01 7.85
N GLU A 131 1.48 9.84 8.29
CA GLU A 131 0.53 10.92 8.56
C GLU A 131 0.90 11.84 9.74
N ALA A 132 1.63 11.36 10.75
CA ALA A 132 1.98 12.14 11.94
C ALA A 132 3.24 13.00 11.79
N HIS A 133 4.06 12.79 10.75
CA HIS A 133 5.38 13.40 10.60
C HIS A 133 5.51 14.21 9.29
N LEU A 134 6.68 14.83 9.09
CA LEU A 134 7.03 15.47 7.82
C LEU A 134 7.36 14.43 6.75
N PRO A 135 7.23 14.77 5.44
CA PRO A 135 7.70 13.91 4.35
C PRO A 135 9.19 13.60 4.52
N THR A 136 9.60 12.36 4.30
CA THR A 136 11.02 11.97 4.28
C THR A 136 11.50 11.92 2.84
N GLU A 137 12.49 12.75 2.49
CA GLU A 137 13.06 12.79 1.14
C GLU A 137 13.97 11.57 0.91
N ILE A 138 13.82 10.97 -0.26
CA ILE A 138 14.51 9.77 -0.71
C ILE A 138 15.25 10.08 -2.01
N GLU A 139 16.47 9.56 -2.16
CA GLU A 139 17.21 9.60 -3.42
C GLU A 139 16.62 8.61 -4.43
N PRO A 140 16.13 9.07 -5.61
CA PRO A 140 15.65 8.18 -6.66
C PRO A 140 16.74 7.22 -7.12
N GLY A 141 16.34 6.01 -7.50
CA GLY A 141 17.28 4.94 -7.87
C GLY A 141 17.91 4.25 -6.67
N THR A 142 18.74 4.93 -5.86
CA THR A 142 19.46 4.31 -4.72
C THR A 142 18.56 3.94 -3.54
N LEU A 143 17.43 4.64 -3.39
CA LEU A 143 16.56 4.64 -2.21
C LEU A 143 17.26 5.11 -0.91
N ALA A 144 18.37 5.84 -1.02
CA ALA A 144 19.03 6.42 0.15
C ALA A 144 18.15 7.50 0.80
N THR A 145 17.99 7.44 2.12
CA THR A 145 17.23 8.42 2.89
C THR A 145 18.01 9.73 3.02
N ARG A 146 17.40 10.87 2.68
CA ARG A 146 17.98 12.22 2.86
C ARG A 146 17.49 12.94 4.12
N GLY A 147 16.44 12.44 4.78
CA GLY A 147 15.84 13.04 5.98
C GLY A 147 14.58 13.87 5.68
N TYR A 148 14.06 14.59 6.69
CA TYR A 148 12.78 15.30 6.57
C TYR A 148 12.80 16.50 5.63
N HIS A 149 11.74 16.63 4.83
CA HIS A 149 11.53 17.72 3.88
C HIS A 149 10.52 18.75 4.42
N ASN A 150 11.01 19.74 5.15
CA ASN A 150 10.20 20.83 5.75
C ASN A 150 9.93 22.03 4.81
N TYR A 151 10.23 21.88 3.51
CA TYR A 151 10.10 22.93 2.48
C TYR A 151 10.77 24.26 2.89
N ARG A 152 12.02 24.18 3.39
CA ARG A 152 12.82 25.31 3.92
C ARG A 152 12.14 25.99 5.13
N GLY A 153 11.58 25.19 6.03
CA GLY A 153 10.89 25.64 7.25
C GLY A 153 9.51 26.25 7.04
N ARG A 154 8.94 26.18 5.83
CA ARG A 154 7.59 26.70 5.54
C ARG A 154 6.46 25.78 6.02
N ILE A 155 6.74 24.50 6.22
CA ILE A 155 5.77 23.48 6.64
C ILE A 155 6.31 22.80 7.90
N ALA A 156 5.45 22.64 8.91
CA ALA A 156 5.82 22.12 10.22
C ALA A 156 4.64 21.37 10.87
N GLY A 157 4.92 20.18 11.39
CA GLY A 157 3.93 19.25 11.92
C GLY A 157 3.68 18.07 10.96
N SER A 158 2.49 17.49 11.07
CA SER A 158 1.99 16.38 10.27
C SER A 158 1.82 16.72 8.78
N PHE A 159 1.98 15.71 7.94
CA PHE A 159 1.76 15.77 6.49
C PHE A 159 1.10 14.47 6.04
N THR A 160 -0.07 14.56 5.39
CA THR A 160 -0.86 13.38 4.97
C THR A 160 -0.05 12.40 4.12
N ALA A 161 -0.35 11.10 4.28
CA ALA A 161 0.12 10.07 3.36
C ALA A 161 -0.47 10.18 1.95
N HIS A 162 -1.55 10.94 1.74
CA HIS A 162 -2.31 10.97 0.49
C HIS A 162 -2.39 12.36 -0.20
N PRO A 163 -1.27 13.08 -0.38
CA PRO A 163 -1.30 14.35 -1.11
C PRO A 163 -1.76 14.13 -2.56
N LYS A 164 -2.53 15.07 -3.11
CA LYS A 164 -3.05 14.99 -4.49
C LYS A 164 -2.27 15.96 -5.37
N VAL A 165 -1.76 15.47 -6.51
CA VAL A 165 -1.11 16.31 -7.52
C VAL A 165 -2.12 16.67 -8.60
N ASP A 166 -2.29 17.96 -8.86
CA ASP A 166 -3.10 18.49 -9.94
C ASP A 166 -2.43 18.21 -11.31
N PRO A 167 -3.07 17.43 -12.21
CA PRO A 167 -2.46 17.03 -13.48
C PRO A 167 -2.42 18.16 -14.53
N VAL A 168 -3.03 19.32 -14.26
CA VAL A 168 -3.03 20.51 -15.12
C VAL A 168 -1.97 21.52 -14.68
N THR A 169 -1.84 21.77 -13.37
CA THR A 169 -0.94 22.79 -12.82
C THR A 169 0.37 22.23 -12.25
N GLY A 170 0.41 20.95 -11.90
CA GLY A 170 1.51 20.34 -11.16
C GLY A 170 1.59 20.76 -9.69
N GLU A 171 0.60 21.50 -9.17
CA GLU A 171 0.47 21.79 -7.74
C GLU A 171 0.22 20.49 -6.96
N MET A 172 0.96 20.28 -5.87
CA MET A 172 0.66 19.24 -4.89
C MET A 172 -0.08 19.86 -3.71
N LEU A 173 -1.29 19.37 -3.46
CA LEU A 173 -2.14 19.75 -2.34
C LEU A 173 -1.95 18.74 -1.21
N PHE A 174 -1.95 19.21 0.04
CA PHE A 174 -1.80 18.37 1.22
C PHE A 174 -2.52 18.95 2.44
N PHE A 175 -2.69 18.12 3.46
CA PHE A 175 -3.18 18.52 4.78
C PHE A 175 -2.41 17.76 5.87
N GLY A 176 -2.69 18.06 7.14
CA GLY A 176 -2.26 17.23 8.28
C GLY A 176 -3.18 17.43 9.47
N TYR A 177 -3.69 16.35 10.07
CA TYR A 177 -4.50 16.40 11.30
C TYR A 177 -3.59 16.41 12.56
N ASN A 178 -4.17 16.61 13.76
CA ASN A 178 -3.40 16.84 15.01
C ASN A 178 -2.46 18.07 14.94
N ALA A 179 -2.79 19.08 14.13
CA ALA A 179 -1.91 20.21 13.80
C ALA A 179 -1.61 21.16 14.99
N ALA A 180 -2.34 21.03 16.11
CA ALA A 180 -2.08 21.71 17.38
C ALA A 180 -1.56 20.76 18.49
N GLY A 181 -1.33 19.48 18.16
CA GLY A 181 -0.91 18.43 19.09
C GLY A 181 -1.77 17.16 18.97
N PRO A 182 -1.35 16.04 19.58
CA PRO A 182 -2.05 14.77 19.48
C PRO A 182 -3.50 14.85 19.99
N LEU A 183 -4.42 14.21 19.26
CA LEU A 183 -5.84 14.11 19.57
C LEU A 183 -6.55 15.48 19.65
N THR A 184 -6.15 16.44 18.81
CA THR A 184 -6.79 17.77 18.70
C THR A 184 -7.65 17.89 17.44
N PRO A 185 -8.69 18.76 17.44
CA PRO A 185 -9.51 19.05 16.24
C PRO A 185 -8.78 19.88 15.19
N ALA A 186 -7.57 20.37 15.48
CA ALA A 186 -6.82 21.22 14.58
C ALA A 186 -6.28 20.43 13.37
N LEU A 187 -6.62 20.91 12.17
CA LEU A 187 -6.01 20.51 10.91
C LEU A 187 -5.10 21.63 10.40
N SER A 188 -4.17 21.26 9.53
CA SER A 188 -3.47 22.16 8.63
C SER A 188 -3.79 21.81 7.18
N TYR A 189 -3.75 22.81 6.30
CA TYR A 189 -3.87 22.63 4.85
C TYR A 189 -2.81 23.48 4.15
N GLY A 190 -2.28 22.99 3.04
CA GLY A 190 -1.34 23.73 2.22
C GLY A 190 -1.23 23.22 0.80
N SER A 191 -0.44 23.94 0.01
CA SER A 191 -0.06 23.52 -1.33
C SER A 191 1.36 23.93 -1.69
N ILE A 192 1.92 23.21 -2.66
CA ILE A 192 3.30 23.31 -3.13
C ILE A 192 3.26 23.37 -4.65
N ASP A 193 3.85 24.39 -5.26
CA ASP A 193 3.85 24.55 -6.72
C ASP A 193 4.70 23.46 -7.43
N ALA A 194 4.56 23.37 -8.76
CA ALA A 194 5.28 22.39 -9.58
C ALA A 194 6.83 22.50 -9.50
N ALA A 195 7.37 23.59 -8.94
CA ALA A 195 8.80 23.79 -8.70
C ALA A 195 9.23 23.43 -7.26
N GLY A 196 8.32 22.88 -6.44
CA GLY A 196 8.61 22.38 -5.09
C GLY A 196 8.61 23.46 -4.01
N LYS A 197 8.03 24.64 -4.27
CA LYS A 197 7.93 25.73 -3.30
C LYS A 197 6.56 25.71 -2.63
N ALA A 198 6.54 25.62 -1.30
CA ALA A 198 5.33 25.77 -0.51
C ALA A 198 4.73 27.18 -0.71
N THR A 199 3.58 27.24 -1.35
CA THR A 199 2.83 28.46 -1.70
C THR A 199 1.84 28.84 -0.60
N ARG A 200 1.23 27.84 0.06
CA ARG A 200 0.25 28.01 1.15
C ARG A 200 0.50 27.01 2.28
N PHE A 201 0.33 27.47 3.51
CA PHE A 201 0.21 26.63 4.71
C PHE A 201 -0.58 27.40 5.78
N GLU A 202 -1.72 26.86 6.21
CA GLU A 202 -2.61 27.47 7.20
C GLU A 202 -3.25 26.40 8.11
N ARG A 203 -3.94 26.82 9.17
CA ARG A 203 -4.60 25.94 10.15
C ARG A 203 -6.07 26.31 10.34
N PHE A 204 -6.87 25.31 10.68
CA PHE A 204 -8.29 25.44 11.02
C PHE A 204 -8.71 24.32 11.99
N GLU A 205 -9.94 24.39 12.51
CA GLU A 205 -10.49 23.35 13.39
C GLU A 205 -11.61 22.58 12.69
N ALA A 206 -11.59 21.26 12.84
CA ALA A 206 -12.66 20.36 12.47
C ALA A 206 -13.73 20.28 13.58
N PRO A 207 -14.96 19.82 13.27
CA PRO A 207 -16.03 19.64 14.27
C PRO A 207 -15.68 18.75 15.46
N TYR A 208 -14.69 17.85 15.33
CA TYR A 208 -14.08 17.09 16.41
C TYR A 208 -12.68 16.58 16.03
N ALA A 209 -11.89 16.17 17.02
CA ALA A 209 -10.62 15.46 16.79
C ALA A 209 -10.90 14.11 16.11
N SER A 210 -10.44 13.95 14.86
CA SER A 210 -10.69 12.78 14.02
C SER A 210 -9.37 12.24 13.47
N MET A 211 -9.31 10.94 13.20
CA MET A 211 -8.34 10.40 12.24
C MET A 211 -8.83 10.74 10.84
N VAL A 212 -8.03 11.48 10.08
CA VAL A 212 -8.36 11.93 8.72
C VAL A 212 -7.27 11.39 7.81
N HIS A 213 -7.53 10.25 7.18
CA HIS A 213 -6.52 9.52 6.42
C HIS A 213 -6.27 10.16 5.04
N ASP A 214 -7.35 10.31 4.27
CA ASP A 214 -7.36 10.87 2.93
C ASP A 214 -8.32 12.07 2.83
N PHE A 215 -8.13 12.87 1.80
CA PHE A 215 -8.92 14.06 1.50
C PHE A 215 -9.24 14.14 0.00
N ILE A 216 -10.28 14.90 -0.33
CA ILE A 216 -10.83 14.96 -1.68
C ILE A 216 -10.39 16.27 -2.34
N VAL A 217 -9.96 16.20 -3.60
CA VAL A 217 -9.61 17.38 -4.42
C VAL A 217 -10.34 17.30 -5.74
N THR A 218 -10.86 18.43 -6.21
CA THR A 218 -11.42 18.64 -7.55
C THR A 218 -10.67 19.77 -8.27
N ALA A 219 -11.08 20.10 -9.50
CA ALA A 219 -10.57 21.26 -10.23
C ALA A 219 -10.55 22.54 -9.39
N ASN A 220 -11.64 22.88 -8.67
CA ASN A 220 -11.77 24.15 -7.95
C ASN A 220 -11.93 24.01 -6.42
N HIS A 221 -12.08 22.80 -5.86
CA HIS A 221 -12.38 22.60 -4.44
C HIS A 221 -11.45 21.57 -3.77
N VAL A 222 -11.40 21.66 -2.44
CA VAL A 222 -10.79 20.71 -1.52
C VAL A 222 -11.84 20.34 -0.48
N LEU A 223 -11.97 19.06 -0.14
CA LEU A 223 -12.92 18.61 0.87
C LEU A 223 -12.22 17.74 1.91
N PHE A 224 -12.53 18.00 3.19
CA PHE A 224 -11.92 17.32 4.34
C PHE A 224 -12.96 16.42 5.03
N PRO A 225 -12.90 15.09 4.85
CA PRO A 225 -13.78 14.15 5.55
C PRO A 225 -13.39 14.01 7.03
N ILE A 226 -14.24 14.49 7.92
CA ILE A 226 -14.09 14.36 9.38
C ILE A 226 -15.09 13.28 9.81
N LEU A 227 -14.55 12.07 9.98
CA LEU A 227 -15.34 10.84 10.09
C LEU A 227 -15.19 10.19 11.48
N PRO A 228 -16.11 9.31 11.91
CA PRO A 228 -16.27 8.96 13.33
C PRO A 228 -15.17 8.09 13.99
N ILE A 229 -13.96 7.98 13.43
CA ILE A 229 -12.78 7.52 14.19
C ILE A 229 -12.26 8.72 14.99
N ALA A 230 -12.90 8.99 16.12
CA ALA A 230 -12.63 10.18 16.92
C ALA A 230 -11.49 9.93 17.93
N GLY A 231 -10.64 10.94 18.12
CA GLY A 231 -9.57 10.96 19.11
C GLY A 231 -10.05 11.53 20.44
N SER A 232 -9.62 10.97 21.57
CA SER A 232 -9.88 11.52 22.90
C SER A 232 -8.69 11.32 23.84
N MET A 233 -8.13 12.44 24.33
CA MET A 233 -7.04 12.44 25.29
C MET A 233 -7.47 11.90 26.66
N GLU A 234 -8.68 12.23 27.11
CA GLU A 234 -9.28 11.69 28.34
C GLU A 234 -9.38 10.16 28.28
N ARG A 235 -9.88 9.63 27.16
CA ARG A 235 -9.97 8.18 26.93
C ARG A 235 -8.58 7.52 26.93
N ALA A 236 -7.60 8.13 26.27
CA ALA A 236 -6.22 7.67 26.28
C ALA A 236 -5.61 7.66 27.70
N MET A 237 -5.85 8.72 28.49
CA MET A 237 -5.41 8.81 29.90
C MET A 237 -6.08 7.77 30.79
N SER A 238 -7.32 7.35 30.50
CA SER A 238 -7.99 6.23 31.18
C SER A 238 -7.45 4.84 30.79
N GLY A 239 -6.43 4.74 29.94
CA GLY A 239 -5.87 3.48 29.44
C GLY A 239 -6.71 2.80 28.36
N ARG A 240 -7.73 3.49 27.82
CA ARG A 240 -8.59 3.02 26.72
C ARG A 240 -8.05 3.47 25.35
N PRO A 241 -8.55 2.92 24.22
CA PRO A 241 -8.03 3.25 22.88
C PRO A 241 -8.05 4.77 22.61
N PRO A 242 -6.94 5.39 22.15
CA PRO A 242 -6.89 6.84 21.92
C PRO A 242 -7.83 7.26 20.78
N TYR A 243 -7.88 6.47 19.71
CA TYR A 243 -8.86 6.55 18.62
C TYR A 243 -9.91 5.44 18.76
N ALA A 244 -11.18 5.77 18.54
CA ALA A 244 -12.29 4.83 18.63
C ALA A 244 -13.42 5.18 17.65
N TRP A 245 -14.23 4.19 17.28
CA TRP A 245 -15.41 4.35 16.42
C TRP A 245 -16.62 4.87 17.23
N GLU A 246 -16.94 6.15 17.03
CA GLU A 246 -17.98 6.92 17.73
C GLU A 246 -19.09 7.40 16.76
N PRO A 247 -19.90 6.49 16.18
CA PRO A 247 -20.83 6.79 15.08
C PRO A 247 -21.83 7.92 15.38
N ASP A 248 -22.21 8.11 16.65
CA ASP A 248 -23.11 9.18 17.11
C ASP A 248 -22.59 10.60 16.83
N LYS A 249 -21.28 10.76 16.54
CA LYS A 249 -20.72 12.04 16.07
C LYS A 249 -21.09 12.37 14.62
N GLY A 250 -21.51 11.38 13.81
CA GLY A 250 -21.85 11.54 12.40
C GLY A 250 -20.65 11.86 11.49
N ALA A 251 -20.88 11.73 10.18
CA ALA A 251 -19.90 12.12 9.17
C ALA A 251 -20.04 13.60 8.82
N TYR A 252 -18.92 14.35 8.86
CA TYR A 252 -18.82 15.72 8.38
C TYR A 252 -17.86 15.77 7.18
N VAL A 253 -18.14 16.65 6.21
CA VAL A 253 -17.22 16.91 5.08
C VAL A 253 -17.15 18.42 4.88
N GLY A 254 -15.98 19.00 5.19
CA GLY A 254 -15.74 20.43 5.05
C GLY A 254 -15.30 20.77 3.65
N VAL A 255 -16.14 21.46 2.87
CA VAL A 255 -15.90 21.83 1.47
C VAL A 255 -15.32 23.25 1.42
N MET A 256 -14.16 23.41 0.78
CA MET A 256 -13.43 24.67 0.62
C MET A 256 -13.12 24.92 -0.85
N LYS A 257 -13.16 26.17 -1.32
CA LYS A 257 -12.61 26.54 -2.63
C LYS A 257 -11.07 26.55 -2.57
N ARG A 258 -10.37 26.01 -3.58
CA ARG A 258 -8.89 25.98 -3.64
C ARG A 258 -8.27 27.37 -3.49
N ASN A 259 -8.93 28.41 -4.01
CA ASN A 259 -8.52 29.81 -3.89
C ASN A 259 -9.18 30.58 -2.73
N GLY A 260 -10.10 29.96 -1.98
CA GLY A 260 -10.64 30.49 -0.72
C GLY A 260 -9.74 30.11 0.46
N THR A 261 -10.06 30.63 1.65
CA THR A 261 -9.39 30.37 2.92
C THR A 261 -10.13 29.32 3.75
N ALA A 262 -9.54 28.79 4.81
CA ALA A 262 -10.24 27.89 5.73
C ALA A 262 -11.40 28.54 6.52
N LYS A 263 -11.59 29.87 6.43
CA LYS A 263 -12.81 30.55 6.90
C LYS A 263 -14.01 30.34 5.97
N ASP A 264 -13.74 29.96 4.72
CA ASP A 264 -14.73 29.74 3.66
C ASP A 264 -15.16 28.26 3.56
N ILE A 265 -14.89 27.46 4.61
CA ILE A 265 -15.29 26.04 4.68
C ILE A 265 -16.78 25.93 4.97
N VAL A 266 -17.51 25.26 4.06
CA VAL A 266 -18.92 24.88 4.25
C VAL A 266 -18.98 23.41 4.70
N TRP A 267 -19.55 23.16 5.86
CA TRP A 267 -19.64 21.82 6.45
C TRP A 267 -20.91 21.09 6.00
N PHE A 268 -20.75 20.08 5.16
CA PHE A 268 -21.81 19.11 4.86
C PHE A 268 -21.78 17.97 5.89
N ARG A 269 -22.93 17.30 6.08
CA ARG A 269 -23.19 16.21 7.02
C ARG A 269 -23.79 15.01 6.29
N GLY A 270 -23.46 13.81 6.76
CA GLY A 270 -23.97 12.54 6.21
C GLY A 270 -24.17 11.49 7.30
N GLU A 271 -24.60 10.29 6.88
CA GLU A 271 -24.72 9.15 7.78
C GLU A 271 -23.34 8.68 8.26
N ALA A 272 -23.30 8.10 9.46
CA ALA A 272 -22.05 7.56 10.03
C ALA A 272 -21.44 6.50 9.09
N CYS A 273 -20.23 6.77 8.64
CA CYS A 273 -19.46 5.92 7.74
C CYS A 273 -17.96 6.22 7.90
N TYR A 274 -17.10 5.36 7.38
CA TYR A 274 -15.68 5.66 7.26
C TYR A 274 -15.18 5.47 5.82
N VAL A 275 -14.13 6.21 5.46
CA VAL A 275 -13.42 6.09 4.18
C VAL A 275 -11.93 6.14 4.52
N PHE A 276 -11.18 5.12 4.09
CA PHE A 276 -9.72 5.22 4.05
C PHE A 276 -9.31 5.93 2.76
N HIS A 277 -9.63 5.39 1.59
CA HIS A 277 -9.15 5.94 0.31
C HIS A 277 -10.25 6.53 -0.60
N VAL A 278 -9.92 7.67 -1.22
CA VAL A 278 -10.69 8.32 -2.27
C VAL A 278 -10.23 7.79 -3.64
N MET A 279 -11.16 7.34 -4.49
CA MET A 279 -10.84 6.95 -5.87
C MET A 279 -10.57 8.18 -6.75
N ASN A 280 -11.50 9.13 -6.75
CA ASN A 280 -11.38 10.43 -7.44
C ASN A 280 -12.52 11.37 -7.04
N ALA A 281 -12.44 12.64 -7.43
CA ALA A 281 -13.60 13.52 -7.47
C ALA A 281 -13.54 14.50 -8.64
N TRP A 282 -14.68 15.10 -8.97
CA TRP A 282 -14.81 16.14 -9.98
C TRP A 282 -16.04 17.01 -9.73
N GLU A 283 -16.14 18.12 -10.46
CA GLU A 283 -17.30 19.00 -10.48
C GLU A 283 -18.16 18.73 -11.72
N ASP A 284 -19.48 18.74 -11.55
CA ASP A 284 -20.45 18.44 -12.61
C ASP A 284 -21.76 19.20 -12.33
N ASN A 285 -22.15 20.12 -13.21
CA ASN A 285 -23.42 20.86 -13.15
C ASN A 285 -23.76 21.44 -11.75
N GLY A 286 -22.81 22.13 -11.11
CA GLY A 286 -22.99 22.74 -9.78
C GLY A 286 -22.87 21.77 -8.59
N ARG A 287 -22.56 20.50 -8.84
CA ARG A 287 -22.33 19.48 -7.82
C ARG A 287 -20.86 19.09 -7.75
N ILE A 288 -20.39 18.69 -6.57
CA ILE A 288 -19.19 17.86 -6.45
C ILE A 288 -19.62 16.40 -6.41
N ILE A 289 -18.95 15.56 -7.20
CA ILE A 289 -19.11 14.12 -7.19
C ILE A 289 -17.77 13.51 -6.78
N ALA A 290 -17.76 12.69 -5.75
CA ALA A 290 -16.58 11.98 -5.25
C ALA A 290 -16.85 10.48 -5.17
N ASP A 291 -15.95 9.68 -5.74
CA ASP A 291 -15.99 8.22 -5.65
C ASP A 291 -14.99 7.77 -4.59
N VAL A 292 -15.46 6.96 -3.63
CA VAL A 292 -14.72 6.56 -2.42
C VAL A 292 -14.91 5.07 -2.11
N MET A 293 -14.00 4.50 -1.33
CA MET A 293 -14.20 3.15 -0.75
C MET A 293 -14.78 3.31 0.67
N GLN A 294 -16.11 3.16 0.78
CA GLN A 294 -16.86 3.45 2.00
C GLN A 294 -17.13 2.18 2.82
N PHE A 295 -16.84 2.27 4.12
CA PHE A 295 -17.19 1.34 5.18
C PHE A 295 -18.41 1.88 5.97
N GLU A 296 -19.25 0.98 6.49
CA GLU A 296 -20.38 1.37 7.37
C GLU A 296 -19.94 1.50 8.83
N GLU A 297 -19.03 0.63 9.29
CA GLU A 297 -18.29 0.79 10.54
C GLU A 297 -16.79 0.79 10.25
N ALA A 298 -16.00 1.55 11.01
CA ALA A 298 -14.57 1.60 10.80
C ALA A 298 -13.92 0.22 11.10
N PRO A 299 -13.19 -0.39 10.15
CA PRO A 299 -12.36 -1.55 10.48
C PRO A 299 -11.22 -1.11 11.41
N LEU A 300 -10.64 -2.07 12.12
CA LEU A 300 -9.41 -1.95 12.93
C LEU A 300 -9.50 -1.08 14.20
N PHE A 301 -10.46 -0.16 14.29
CA PHE A 301 -10.67 0.71 15.44
C PHE A 301 -11.90 0.26 16.24
N PRO A 302 -11.75 -0.09 17.53
CA PRO A 302 -12.87 -0.50 18.37
C PRO A 302 -13.77 0.68 18.75
N HIS A 303 -14.93 0.39 19.31
CA HIS A 303 -15.76 1.37 20.02
C HIS A 303 -15.08 1.88 21.32
N PRO A 304 -15.56 2.96 21.95
CA PRO A 304 -14.94 3.57 23.14
C PRO A 304 -14.90 2.71 24.42
N ASP A 305 -15.66 1.61 24.43
CA ASP A 305 -15.67 0.55 25.45
C ASP A 305 -14.60 -0.54 25.20
N GLY A 306 -13.95 -0.53 24.02
CA GLY A 306 -13.01 -1.55 23.56
C GLY A 306 -13.65 -2.69 22.75
N ARG A 307 -14.97 -2.68 22.54
CA ARG A 307 -15.67 -3.69 21.72
C ARG A 307 -15.29 -3.54 20.24
N PRO A 308 -14.98 -4.63 19.52
CA PRO A 308 -14.73 -4.55 18.08
C PRO A 308 -15.96 -4.10 17.29
N THR A 309 -15.73 -3.51 16.13
CA THR A 309 -16.74 -3.19 15.12
C THR A 309 -17.23 -4.45 14.39
N ASP A 310 -18.40 -4.35 13.76
CA ASP A 310 -19.02 -5.42 12.99
C ASP A 310 -18.16 -5.76 11.75
N PRO A 311 -17.66 -7.01 11.59
CA PRO A 311 -16.81 -7.39 10.47
C PRO A 311 -17.47 -7.26 9.09
N GLU A 312 -18.80 -7.36 8.99
CA GLU A 312 -19.51 -7.24 7.70
C GLU A 312 -19.72 -5.78 7.30
N LYS A 313 -20.01 -4.91 8.26
CA LYS A 313 -20.06 -3.45 8.06
C LYS A 313 -18.67 -2.83 7.84
N SER A 314 -17.64 -3.50 8.37
CA SER A 314 -16.22 -3.21 8.16
C SER A 314 -15.70 -3.61 6.77
N ARG A 315 -16.59 -3.85 5.79
CA ARG A 315 -16.26 -4.18 4.40
C ARG A 315 -16.46 -2.96 3.49
N ALA A 316 -15.36 -2.36 3.03
CA ALA A 316 -15.43 -1.28 2.04
C ALA A 316 -16.07 -1.72 0.73
N ARG A 317 -16.90 -0.84 0.17
CA ARG A 317 -17.51 -0.93 -1.17
C ARG A 317 -17.37 0.40 -1.90
N HIS A 318 -17.40 0.36 -3.24
CA HIS A 318 -17.36 1.57 -4.05
C HIS A 318 -18.65 2.38 -3.84
N CYS A 319 -18.52 3.58 -3.29
CA CYS A 319 -19.61 4.50 -3.00
C CYS A 319 -19.38 5.85 -3.70
N ARG A 320 -20.46 6.48 -4.15
CA ARG A 320 -20.48 7.84 -4.67
C ARG A 320 -21.05 8.78 -3.63
N TRP A 321 -20.29 9.83 -3.31
CA TRP A 321 -20.74 10.98 -2.56
C TRP A 321 -21.11 12.11 -3.53
N THR A 322 -22.27 12.73 -3.32
CA THR A 322 -22.73 13.88 -4.12
C THR A 322 -23.08 15.06 -3.21
N PHE A 323 -22.44 16.19 -3.45
CA PHE A 323 -22.63 17.46 -2.74
C PHE A 323 -23.30 18.45 -3.69
N ASP A 324 -24.42 19.04 -3.29
CA ASP A 324 -25.08 20.10 -4.05
C ASP A 324 -24.58 21.46 -3.55
N LEU A 325 -23.76 22.16 -4.36
CA LEU A 325 -23.24 23.49 -3.98
C LEU A 325 -24.26 24.61 -4.22
N SER A 326 -25.41 24.29 -4.82
CA SER A 326 -26.52 25.22 -5.11
C SER A 326 -27.76 24.98 -4.25
N GLY A 327 -27.85 23.80 -3.62
CA GLY A 327 -28.98 23.42 -2.78
C GLY A 327 -28.95 24.08 -1.41
N ASN A 328 -30.11 24.47 -0.90
CA ASN A 328 -30.28 24.92 0.49
C ASN A 328 -30.28 23.71 1.44
N THR A 329 -29.14 23.02 1.58
CA THR A 329 -29.00 21.83 2.42
C THR A 329 -27.59 21.71 2.99
N ASP A 330 -27.49 21.22 4.22
CA ASP A 330 -26.23 20.81 4.84
C ASP A 330 -25.90 19.33 4.56
N ARG A 331 -26.61 18.65 3.66
CA ARG A 331 -26.49 17.19 3.46
C ARG A 331 -25.82 16.79 2.15
N PHE A 332 -24.98 15.77 2.23
CA PHE A 332 -24.45 15.06 1.07
C PHE A 332 -25.12 13.70 0.90
N GLN A 333 -25.28 13.26 -0.34
CA GLN A 333 -25.89 11.97 -0.67
C GLN A 333 -24.81 10.90 -0.79
N GLN A 334 -25.09 9.69 -0.28
CA GLN A 334 -24.23 8.52 -0.34
C GLN A 334 -24.93 7.44 -1.17
N THR A 335 -24.24 6.81 -2.12
CA THR A 335 -24.82 5.79 -3.00
C THR A 335 -23.78 4.75 -3.38
N TYR A 336 -23.94 3.52 -2.87
CA TYR A 336 -23.11 2.39 -3.29
C TYR A 336 -23.33 2.08 -4.77
N LEU A 337 -22.23 1.95 -5.52
CA LEU A 337 -22.23 1.66 -6.96
C LEU A 337 -21.95 0.19 -7.27
N ASP A 338 -21.32 -0.53 -6.33
CA ASP A 338 -20.90 -1.91 -6.47
C ASP A 338 -21.04 -2.64 -5.10
N ASP A 339 -21.43 -3.92 -5.12
CA ASP A 339 -21.66 -4.76 -3.95
C ASP A 339 -20.39 -5.48 -3.44
N LEU A 340 -19.38 -5.59 -4.31
CA LEU A 340 -18.16 -6.37 -4.08
C LEU A 340 -17.19 -5.61 -3.17
N THR A 341 -16.81 -6.27 -2.09
CA THR A 341 -15.83 -5.75 -1.14
C THR A 341 -14.47 -5.52 -1.81
N GLY A 342 -13.92 -4.34 -1.60
CA GLY A 342 -12.62 -3.94 -2.13
C GLY A 342 -12.10 -2.66 -1.50
N GLU A 343 -10.86 -2.33 -1.80
CA GLU A 343 -10.13 -1.18 -1.27
C GLU A 343 -8.99 -0.82 -2.25
N PHE A 344 -8.10 0.11 -1.87
CA PHE A 344 -6.99 0.58 -2.68
C PHE A 344 -7.42 1.02 -4.10
N PRO A 345 -8.27 2.05 -4.21
CA PRO A 345 -8.76 2.54 -5.48
C PRO A 345 -7.69 3.34 -6.24
N ARG A 346 -7.70 3.27 -7.57
CA ARG A 346 -6.83 4.03 -8.48
C ARG A 346 -7.58 4.53 -9.70
N ILE A 347 -7.01 5.54 -10.34
CA ILE A 347 -7.43 6.09 -11.62
C ILE A 347 -6.23 6.19 -12.57
N ASP A 348 -6.46 6.71 -13.78
CA ASP A 348 -5.44 7.39 -14.57
C ASP A 348 -5.08 8.70 -13.84
N ASP A 349 -3.89 8.80 -13.26
CA ASP A 349 -3.49 9.95 -12.42
C ASP A 349 -3.55 11.29 -13.21
N ARG A 350 -3.50 11.26 -14.54
CA ARG A 350 -3.75 12.40 -15.44
C ARG A 350 -5.20 12.93 -15.39
N ARG A 351 -6.06 12.30 -14.58
CA ARG A 351 -7.47 12.64 -14.31
C ARG A 351 -7.75 12.87 -12.83
N ALA A 352 -6.75 12.97 -11.96
CA ALA A 352 -6.95 13.35 -10.57
C ALA A 352 -7.66 14.71 -10.47
N GLY A 353 -8.74 14.79 -9.69
CA GLY A 353 -9.57 15.98 -9.54
C GLY A 353 -10.45 16.33 -10.77
N LEU A 354 -10.43 15.49 -11.81
CA LEU A 354 -11.14 15.67 -13.07
C LEU A 354 -12.03 14.46 -13.36
N LYS A 355 -13.09 14.65 -14.17
CA LYS A 355 -14.03 13.56 -14.50
C LYS A 355 -13.34 12.44 -15.27
N SER A 356 -13.06 11.33 -14.59
CA SER A 356 -12.46 10.14 -15.20
C SER A 356 -13.49 9.31 -15.97
N ARG A 357 -13.01 8.50 -16.92
CA ARG A 357 -13.81 7.46 -17.61
C ARG A 357 -13.58 6.07 -17.04
N HIS A 358 -12.56 5.89 -16.20
CA HIS A 358 -12.15 4.60 -15.65
C HIS A 358 -11.62 4.74 -14.22
N GLY A 359 -11.89 3.71 -13.42
CA GLY A 359 -11.25 3.49 -12.12
C GLY A 359 -10.96 2.01 -11.92
N TRP A 360 -10.05 1.71 -11.00
CA TRP A 360 -9.70 0.35 -10.59
C TRP A 360 -9.67 0.27 -9.07
N TYR A 361 -9.88 -0.91 -8.51
CA TYR A 361 -9.64 -1.18 -7.09
C TYR A 361 -9.29 -2.65 -6.87
N ALA A 362 -8.57 -2.93 -5.79
CA ALA A 362 -8.29 -4.31 -5.38
C ALA A 362 -9.54 -4.88 -4.66
N CYS A 363 -9.93 -6.11 -4.98
CA CYS A 363 -11.17 -6.71 -4.45
C CYS A 363 -10.94 -8.03 -3.73
N ALA A 364 -11.85 -8.36 -2.81
CA ALA A 364 -11.97 -9.70 -2.28
C ALA A 364 -12.41 -10.69 -3.39
N ASN A 365 -12.10 -11.98 -3.22
CA ASN A 365 -12.65 -13.03 -4.07
C ASN A 365 -13.85 -13.68 -3.35
N PRO A 366 -15.11 -13.43 -3.77
CA PRO A 366 -16.31 -13.88 -3.05
C PRO A 366 -16.53 -15.41 -3.11
N LYS A 367 -15.66 -16.15 -3.81
CA LYS A 367 -15.67 -17.61 -3.87
C LYS A 367 -14.70 -18.25 -2.86
N LEU A 368 -13.93 -17.47 -2.12
CA LEU A 368 -12.98 -17.96 -1.12
C LEU A 368 -13.47 -17.64 0.29
N PRO A 369 -13.29 -18.54 1.28
CA PRO A 369 -13.70 -18.30 2.67
C PRO A 369 -12.83 -17.28 3.42
N MET A 370 -11.79 -16.72 2.78
CA MET A 370 -10.93 -15.67 3.36
C MET A 370 -11.49 -14.28 3.08
N PHE A 371 -12.61 -13.96 3.74
CA PHE A 371 -13.13 -12.59 3.77
C PHE A 371 -12.10 -11.66 4.42
N GLY A 372 -11.72 -10.58 3.71
CA GLY A 372 -10.65 -9.66 4.09
C GLY A 372 -9.34 -9.82 3.30
N ALA A 373 -9.13 -10.94 2.60
CA ALA A 373 -8.01 -11.07 1.66
C ALA A 373 -8.38 -10.43 0.31
N LEU A 374 -7.66 -9.38 -0.10
CA LEU A 374 -7.75 -8.83 -1.45
C LEU A 374 -7.01 -9.77 -2.40
N SER A 375 -7.77 -10.38 -3.32
CA SER A 375 -7.34 -11.48 -4.20
C SER A 375 -7.87 -11.28 -5.62
N GLY A 376 -7.94 -10.03 -6.07
CA GLY A 376 -8.37 -9.68 -7.42
C GLY A 376 -8.35 -8.18 -7.67
N ILE A 377 -8.61 -7.77 -8.91
CA ILE A 377 -8.75 -6.38 -9.35
C ILE A 377 -10.06 -6.19 -10.11
N VAL A 378 -10.75 -5.08 -9.85
CA VAL A 378 -11.93 -4.62 -10.58
C VAL A 378 -11.55 -3.46 -11.51
N HIS A 379 -12.26 -3.34 -12.64
CA HIS A 379 -12.27 -2.16 -13.50
C HIS A 379 -13.71 -1.63 -13.60
N VAL A 380 -13.89 -0.34 -13.35
CA VAL A 380 -15.17 0.38 -13.47
C VAL A 380 -15.11 1.45 -14.57
N ASP A 381 -16.27 1.82 -15.13
CA ASP A 381 -16.41 3.04 -15.92
C ASP A 381 -16.63 4.28 -15.04
N GLY A 382 -16.69 5.48 -15.64
CA GLY A 382 -16.89 6.74 -14.91
C GLY A 382 -18.24 6.89 -14.19
N ASN A 383 -19.18 5.98 -14.43
CA ASN A 383 -20.44 5.88 -13.66
C ASN A 383 -20.32 4.86 -12.51
N GLY A 384 -19.11 4.32 -12.28
CA GLY A 384 -18.80 3.29 -11.29
C GLY A 384 -19.29 1.89 -11.64
N ARG A 385 -19.88 1.69 -12.82
CA ARG A 385 -20.36 0.37 -13.25
C ARG A 385 -19.17 -0.52 -13.58
N ARG A 386 -19.15 -1.72 -12.98
CA ARG A 386 -18.18 -2.80 -13.24
C ARG A 386 -18.11 -3.16 -14.73
N LEU A 387 -16.95 -2.93 -15.36
CA LEU A 387 -16.62 -3.37 -16.72
C LEU A 387 -16.05 -4.80 -16.74
N GLY A 388 -15.36 -5.19 -15.67
CA GLY A 388 -14.84 -6.54 -15.48
C GLY A 388 -14.08 -6.69 -14.16
N HIS A 389 -13.69 -7.92 -13.85
CA HIS A 389 -12.72 -8.23 -12.80
C HIS A 389 -11.74 -9.31 -13.25
N TYR A 390 -10.59 -9.38 -12.59
CA TYR A 390 -9.67 -10.51 -12.65
C TYR A 390 -9.41 -10.99 -11.22
N LEU A 391 -9.63 -12.30 -10.98
CA LEU A 391 -9.49 -12.92 -9.66
C LEU A 391 -8.25 -13.82 -9.66
N LEU A 392 -7.44 -13.71 -8.60
CA LEU A 392 -6.24 -14.52 -8.42
C LEU A 392 -6.58 -15.96 -7.98
N PRO A 393 -5.66 -16.92 -8.17
CA PRO A 393 -5.77 -18.29 -7.63
C PRO A 393 -5.99 -18.33 -6.11
N ALA A 394 -6.54 -19.43 -5.62
CA ALA A 394 -6.74 -19.64 -4.19
C ALA A 394 -5.39 -19.69 -3.45
N GLY A 395 -5.21 -18.81 -2.46
CA GLY A 395 -3.96 -18.63 -1.72
C GLY A 395 -3.14 -17.42 -2.15
N ASP A 396 -3.50 -16.74 -3.25
CA ASP A 396 -2.78 -15.57 -3.76
C ASP A 396 -3.51 -14.27 -3.36
N THR A 397 -2.75 -13.23 -3.02
CA THR A 397 -3.26 -11.90 -2.63
C THR A 397 -2.67 -10.80 -3.51
N ILE A 398 -3.24 -9.60 -3.49
CA ILE A 398 -2.83 -8.46 -4.33
C ILE A 398 -2.54 -7.21 -3.50
N SER A 399 -1.56 -6.41 -3.92
CA SER A 399 -1.36 -5.04 -3.45
C SER A 399 -2.41 -4.07 -4.00
N GLU A 400 -2.37 -2.82 -3.55
CA GLU A 400 -2.86 -1.66 -4.31
C GLU A 400 -2.45 -1.79 -5.81
N PRO A 401 -3.35 -1.55 -6.78
CA PRO A 401 -2.97 -1.46 -8.18
C PRO A 401 -2.17 -0.17 -8.45
N VAL A 402 -1.66 -0.01 -9.67
CA VAL A 402 -1.30 1.29 -10.28
C VAL A 402 -1.76 1.27 -11.74
N SER A 403 -2.13 2.42 -12.29
CA SER A 403 -2.36 2.54 -13.73
C SER A 403 -1.08 2.95 -14.46
N SER A 404 -0.93 2.53 -15.70
CA SER A 404 0.01 3.14 -16.64
C SER A 404 -0.66 3.44 -17.96
N SER A 405 -0.22 4.53 -18.61
CA SER A 405 -0.79 5.00 -19.86
C SER A 405 0.22 4.93 -21.00
N ASP A 406 -0.10 4.18 -22.04
CA ASP A 406 0.56 4.33 -23.33
C ASP A 406 0.24 5.72 -23.94
N ARG A 407 1.18 6.25 -24.73
CA ARG A 407 1.01 7.43 -25.59
C ARG A 407 0.74 7.07 -27.06
N ALA A 408 1.02 5.82 -27.48
CA ALA A 408 0.95 5.38 -28.88
C ALA A 408 -0.38 4.69 -29.25
N MET A 409 -0.95 3.85 -28.37
CA MET A 409 -2.28 3.28 -28.54
C MET A 409 -3.39 4.18 -27.97
N GLN A 410 -4.56 4.14 -28.62
CA GLN A 410 -5.83 4.56 -28.01
C GLN A 410 -6.05 3.80 -26.69
N PRO A 411 -6.69 4.41 -25.67
CA PRO A 411 -6.48 4.08 -24.26
C PRO A 411 -6.80 2.63 -23.89
N LYS A 412 -5.75 1.80 -23.91
CA LYS A 412 -5.65 0.53 -23.18
C LYS A 412 -4.86 0.81 -21.90
N ALA A 413 -5.55 0.96 -20.78
CA ALA A 413 -4.87 1.01 -19.50
C ALA A 413 -4.29 -0.37 -19.18
N MET A 414 -3.02 -0.42 -18.78
CA MET A 414 -2.50 -1.57 -18.06
C MET A 414 -2.57 -1.26 -16.56
N ALA A 415 -3.14 -2.19 -15.79
CA ALA A 415 -3.06 -2.13 -14.34
C ALA A 415 -1.83 -2.95 -13.90
N GLY A 416 -0.86 -2.30 -13.26
CA GLY A 416 0.28 -2.95 -12.63
C GLY A 416 -0.04 -3.29 -11.18
N CYS A 417 -0.02 -4.57 -10.82
CA CYS A 417 -0.24 -5.01 -9.43
C CYS A 417 0.91 -5.90 -8.96
N SER A 418 1.11 -6.02 -7.65
CA SER A 418 2.02 -7.01 -7.08
C SER A 418 1.24 -8.18 -6.47
N PRO A 419 0.95 -9.26 -7.22
CA PRO A 419 0.39 -10.47 -6.64
C PRO A 419 1.43 -11.24 -5.80
N TRP A 420 1.01 -11.72 -4.64
CA TRP A 420 1.81 -12.51 -3.72
C TRP A 420 1.26 -13.94 -3.65
N CYS A 421 2.11 -14.95 -3.85
CA CYS A 421 1.68 -16.36 -3.85
C CYS A 421 1.82 -17.00 -2.45
N GLY A 422 0.74 -16.97 -1.68
CA GLY A 422 0.72 -17.48 -0.30
C GLY A 422 0.80 -19.01 -0.19
N ALA A 423 0.39 -19.74 -1.23
CA ALA A 423 0.30 -21.21 -1.22
C ALA A 423 1.63 -21.93 -0.90
N ARG A 424 2.79 -21.28 -1.11
CA ARG A 424 4.13 -21.81 -0.72
C ARG A 424 5.08 -20.78 -0.08
N GLY A 425 4.59 -19.56 0.21
CA GLY A 425 5.26 -18.57 1.09
C GLY A 425 6.66 -18.10 0.67
N ARG A 426 6.97 -18.03 -0.63
CA ARG A 426 8.34 -17.78 -1.13
C ARG A 426 8.46 -16.84 -2.35
N THR A 427 7.36 -16.34 -2.90
CA THR A 427 7.39 -15.52 -4.13
C THR A 427 6.37 -14.39 -4.10
N ALA A 428 6.88 -13.17 -3.93
CA ALA A 428 6.24 -11.97 -4.45
C ALA A 428 6.43 -11.93 -5.99
N ALA A 429 5.40 -11.47 -6.69
CA ALA A 429 5.43 -11.18 -8.11
C ALA A 429 4.90 -9.77 -8.40
N THR A 430 5.11 -9.31 -9.63
CA THR A 430 4.50 -8.08 -10.15
C THR A 430 4.02 -8.34 -11.59
N SER A 431 2.86 -7.78 -11.92
CA SER A 431 2.03 -8.23 -13.04
C SER A 431 1.32 -7.04 -13.71
N PRO A 432 1.62 -6.73 -14.98
CA PRO A 432 0.72 -5.98 -15.84
C PRO A 432 -0.48 -6.84 -16.22
N CYS A 433 -1.68 -6.28 -16.01
CA CYS A 433 -2.97 -6.84 -16.39
C CYS A 433 -3.64 -5.92 -17.41
N SER A 434 -3.86 -6.41 -18.63
CA SER A 434 -4.76 -5.77 -19.60
C SER A 434 -6.11 -6.48 -19.58
N MET A 435 -7.17 -5.82 -19.09
CA MET A 435 -8.51 -6.41 -19.05
C MET A 435 -9.24 -6.20 -20.39
N PRO A 436 -9.67 -7.27 -21.09
CA PRO A 436 -10.34 -7.15 -22.37
C PRO A 436 -11.80 -6.68 -22.20
N PRO A 437 -12.36 -5.91 -23.15
CA PRO A 437 -13.80 -5.63 -23.18
C PRO A 437 -14.57 -6.94 -23.35
N THR A 438 -15.52 -7.18 -22.47
CA THR A 438 -16.11 -8.50 -22.25
C THR A 438 -17.13 -8.91 -23.32
N SER A 439 -16.82 -9.97 -24.08
CA SER A 439 -17.84 -10.74 -24.81
C SER A 439 -17.53 -12.24 -24.82
N ARG A 440 -18.22 -12.96 -23.91
CA ARG A 440 -18.15 -14.40 -23.61
C ARG A 440 -16.86 -14.90 -22.93
N PRO A 441 -16.95 -15.92 -22.03
CA PRO A 441 -15.79 -16.56 -21.42
C PRO A 441 -15.20 -17.65 -22.32
N ALA A 442 -13.87 -17.78 -22.30
CA ALA A 442 -13.14 -18.96 -22.78
C ALA A 442 -12.44 -19.64 -21.58
N PRO A 443 -12.32 -20.98 -21.55
CA PRO A 443 -11.65 -21.68 -20.46
C PRO A 443 -10.13 -21.50 -20.53
N PRO A 444 -9.43 -21.23 -19.41
CA PRO A 444 -7.98 -21.16 -19.39
C PRO A 444 -7.36 -22.56 -19.51
N HIS A 445 -6.51 -22.77 -20.51
CA HIS A 445 -5.66 -23.95 -20.58
C HIS A 445 -4.52 -23.86 -19.56
N TRP A 446 -4.20 -24.99 -18.94
CA TRP A 446 -3.13 -25.08 -17.94
C TRP A 446 -1.75 -25.15 -18.59
N CYS A 447 -0.76 -24.52 -17.95
CA CYS A 447 0.64 -24.89 -18.12
C CYS A 447 1.31 -24.93 -16.74
N SER A 448 1.85 -26.09 -16.37
CA SER A 448 2.46 -26.33 -15.07
C SER A 448 3.92 -26.77 -15.20
N SER A 449 4.84 -25.96 -14.69
CA SER A 449 6.19 -26.38 -14.30
C SER A 449 6.75 -25.40 -13.27
N ALA A 450 7.60 -25.89 -12.37
CA ALA A 450 8.11 -25.12 -11.25
C ALA A 450 9.64 -25.19 -11.19
N THR A 451 10.28 -24.08 -10.80
CA THR A 451 11.66 -24.07 -10.30
C THR A 451 11.85 -22.83 -9.43
N ALA A 452 12.62 -22.96 -8.35
CA ALA A 452 12.66 -21.95 -7.29
C ALA A 452 13.59 -20.77 -7.64
N CYS A 453 13.09 -19.55 -7.46
CA CYS A 453 13.87 -18.33 -7.29
C CYS A 453 13.00 -17.30 -6.55
N PRO A 454 13.52 -16.52 -5.59
CA PRO A 454 12.80 -15.38 -5.05
C PRO A 454 12.69 -14.29 -6.14
N THR A 455 11.58 -13.56 -6.16
CA THR A 455 11.20 -12.56 -7.17
C THR A 455 11.02 -13.13 -8.60
N ALA A 456 9.77 -13.22 -9.06
CA ALA A 456 9.42 -13.53 -10.44
C ALA A 456 8.34 -12.56 -10.92
N PHE A 457 8.56 -11.91 -12.06
CA PHE A 457 7.62 -10.95 -12.64
C PHE A 457 6.69 -11.68 -13.63
N THR A 458 5.37 -11.58 -13.49
CA THR A 458 4.40 -12.40 -14.23
C THR A 458 3.49 -11.52 -15.07
N ALA A 459 3.84 -11.28 -16.33
CA ALA A 459 2.99 -10.57 -17.27
C ALA A 459 1.88 -11.48 -17.80
N ILE A 460 0.62 -11.04 -17.68
CA ILE A 460 -0.53 -11.77 -18.21
C ILE A 460 -0.68 -11.40 -19.70
N GLY A 461 -0.18 -12.27 -20.57
CA GLY A 461 -0.06 -12.03 -22.01
C GLY A 461 -1.38 -11.95 -22.78
N TRP A 462 -1.32 -11.32 -23.96
CA TRP A 462 -2.47 -11.02 -24.83
C TRP A 462 -2.42 -11.83 -26.13
N GLU A 463 -3.49 -12.56 -26.47
CA GLU A 463 -3.59 -13.25 -27.76
C GLU A 463 -3.90 -12.26 -28.91
N ARG A 464 -3.01 -12.19 -29.90
CA ARG A 464 -3.25 -11.46 -31.15
C ARG A 464 -4.18 -12.22 -32.09
N HIS A 465 -5.49 -11.97 -31.99
CA HIS A 465 -6.42 -12.34 -33.05
C HIS A 465 -6.23 -11.44 -34.29
N ASN A 466 -5.35 -11.86 -35.21
CA ASN A 466 -5.22 -11.25 -36.53
C ASN A 466 -6.52 -11.42 -37.33
N ARG A 467 -7.29 -10.34 -37.52
CA ARG A 467 -8.45 -10.32 -38.41
C ARG A 467 -8.03 -10.02 -39.85
N HIS A 468 -7.94 -11.04 -40.70
CA HIS A 468 -7.95 -10.89 -42.16
C HIS A 468 -9.03 -11.77 -42.80
N SER A 469 -9.73 -11.17 -43.77
CA SER A 469 -10.56 -11.79 -44.83
C SER A 469 -11.26 -13.13 -44.51
N GLY A 470 -12.55 -13.06 -44.20
CA GLY A 470 -13.37 -14.25 -43.97
C GLY A 470 -13.76 -15.05 -45.23
N VAL A 471 -14.47 -16.15 -44.99
CA VAL A 471 -15.47 -16.76 -45.87
C VAL A 471 -16.54 -17.40 -44.99
N ARG A 472 -17.82 -17.30 -45.35
CA ARG A 472 -18.89 -18.08 -44.72
C ARG A 472 -18.88 -19.52 -45.25
N ARG A 473 -18.96 -20.52 -44.37
CA ARG A 473 -19.71 -21.76 -44.63
C ARG A 473 -20.13 -22.44 -43.32
N SER A 474 -21.27 -23.11 -43.37
CA SER A 474 -21.91 -23.81 -42.26
C SER A 474 -21.63 -25.31 -42.31
N ARG A 475 -21.59 -25.94 -41.13
CA ARG A 475 -22.09 -27.31 -40.82
C ARG A 475 -21.70 -27.70 -39.39
N GLU A 476 -22.68 -28.13 -38.60
CA GLU A 476 -22.45 -29.17 -37.58
C GLU A 476 -22.39 -30.54 -38.31
N PRO A 477 -21.78 -31.58 -37.73
CA PRO A 477 -22.56 -32.46 -36.85
C PRO A 477 -21.79 -33.15 -35.70
N GLY A 478 -22.55 -33.62 -34.70
CA GLY A 478 -22.51 -35.03 -34.25
C GLY A 478 -21.28 -35.59 -33.50
N ILE A 479 -21.37 -35.59 -32.17
CA ILE A 479 -21.20 -36.74 -31.23
C ILE A 479 -20.33 -37.95 -31.70
N HIS A 480 -19.30 -38.32 -30.93
CA HIS A 480 -19.17 -39.66 -30.27
C HIS A 480 -17.89 -39.83 -29.41
N PHE A 481 -17.98 -40.71 -28.40
CA PHE A 481 -16.86 -41.23 -27.59
C PHE A 481 -16.37 -42.58 -28.16
N THR A 482 -15.08 -42.90 -28.00
CA THR A 482 -14.51 -44.10 -27.32
C THR A 482 -12.99 -44.21 -27.58
N ALA A 483 -12.23 -44.82 -26.67
CA ALA A 483 -10.76 -44.92 -26.73
C ALA A 483 -10.26 -46.31 -27.19
N CYS A 484 -8.97 -46.39 -27.59
CA CYS A 484 -8.17 -47.62 -27.53
C CYS A 484 -6.68 -47.27 -27.25
N SER A 485 -5.85 -48.27 -26.94
CA SER A 485 -4.52 -48.06 -26.33
C SER A 485 -3.47 -49.14 -26.65
N ALA A 486 -2.19 -48.75 -26.66
CA ALA A 486 -1.01 -49.63 -26.60
C ALA A 486 0.21 -48.79 -26.13
N ALA A 487 1.17 -49.26 -25.32
CA ALA A 487 1.32 -50.54 -24.61
C ALA A 487 2.07 -50.35 -23.26
N ARG A 488 2.21 -51.42 -22.45
CA ARG A 488 2.84 -51.41 -21.09
C ARG A 488 4.07 -52.33 -20.99
N ARG A 489 5.00 -52.02 -20.07
CA ARG A 489 5.82 -52.93 -19.19
C ARG A 489 6.85 -52.06 -18.41
N ILE A 490 7.37 -52.34 -17.20
CA ILE A 490 7.37 -53.50 -16.25
C ILE A 490 6.97 -53.02 -14.82
N LEU A 491 6.77 -53.92 -13.84
CA LEU A 491 6.35 -53.62 -12.44
C LEU A 491 6.95 -54.64 -11.42
N LYS A 492 6.99 -54.29 -10.11
CA LYS A 492 7.29 -55.13 -8.91
C LYS A 492 8.77 -55.50 -8.69
N HIS A 493 9.27 -55.89 -7.50
CA HIS A 493 8.71 -56.25 -6.16
C HIS A 493 9.72 -55.76 -5.05
N ALA A 494 9.59 -55.84 -3.71
CA ALA A 494 8.62 -56.36 -2.71
C ALA A 494 8.77 -55.60 -1.34
N ILE A 495 8.18 -56.11 -0.25
CA ILE A 495 8.33 -55.65 1.16
C ILE A 495 8.48 -56.88 2.10
N ALA A 496 9.13 -56.69 3.27
CA ALA A 496 9.02 -57.48 4.53
C ALA A 496 10.17 -58.45 4.95
N HIS A 497 10.45 -58.40 6.25
CA HIS A 497 11.16 -59.35 7.15
C HIS A 497 12.46 -60.06 6.71
N ARG A 498 13.54 -59.80 7.46
CA ARG A 498 13.92 -60.64 8.63
C ARG A 498 14.89 -59.92 9.57
N SER A 499 15.06 -60.46 10.77
CA SER A 499 15.90 -59.93 11.85
C SER A 499 17.15 -60.77 12.08
N SER A 500 18.26 -60.10 12.42
CA SER A 500 19.36 -60.67 13.20
C SER A 500 20.17 -59.56 13.87
N THR A 501 20.68 -59.83 15.06
CA THR A 501 21.55 -58.95 15.85
C THR A 501 23.02 -59.28 15.61
N LEU A 502 23.94 -58.30 15.73
CA LEU A 502 25.22 -58.46 16.43
C LEU A 502 26.06 -57.16 16.56
N ARG A 503 26.30 -56.78 17.82
CA ARG A 503 27.46 -56.08 18.43
C ARG A 503 28.23 -54.98 17.67
N VAL A 504 28.24 -53.81 18.31
CA VAL A 504 29.37 -52.86 18.33
C VAL A 504 30.58 -53.46 19.08
N PRO A 505 31.81 -53.17 18.65
CA PRO A 505 32.86 -52.74 19.58
C PRO A 505 33.35 -51.32 19.29
N ARG A 506 33.70 -50.56 20.33
CA ARG A 506 34.51 -49.34 20.21
C ARG A 506 35.98 -49.71 20.02
N ASN A 507 36.77 -48.83 19.42
CA ASN A 507 38.10 -48.53 19.97
C ASN A 507 38.53 -47.09 19.65
N ASP A 508 39.42 -46.53 20.46
CA ASP A 508 39.79 -45.12 20.44
C ASP A 508 41.00 -44.82 19.53
N GLY A 509 41.06 -43.60 18.98
CA GLY A 509 42.12 -43.16 18.05
C GLY A 509 42.42 -41.66 18.14
N LYS A 510 43.27 -41.26 19.09
CA LYS A 510 43.70 -39.85 19.27
C LYS A 510 44.55 -39.35 18.09
N ARG A 511 44.31 -38.11 17.64
CA ARG A 511 45.35 -37.07 17.47
C ARG A 511 44.75 -35.70 17.17
N SER A 512 45.41 -34.65 17.68
CA SER A 512 45.13 -33.23 17.49
C SER A 512 46.36 -32.54 16.91
N PHE A 513 46.17 -31.44 16.17
CA PHE A 513 46.91 -30.15 16.22
C PHE A 513 46.63 -29.30 14.95
N PRO A 514 46.98 -27.99 14.90
CA PRO A 514 46.15 -27.01 14.18
C PRO A 514 46.89 -26.30 13.03
N CYS A 515 46.17 -25.41 12.34
CA CYS A 515 46.76 -24.39 11.47
C CYS A 515 46.52 -22.99 12.03
N THR A 516 47.55 -22.15 12.03
CA THR A 516 47.56 -20.77 12.51
C THR A 516 47.55 -19.78 11.34
N CYS A 517 46.86 -18.65 11.51
CA CYS A 517 46.96 -17.49 10.60
C CYS A 517 47.62 -16.30 11.33
N PRO A 518 48.62 -15.61 10.76
CA PRO A 518 49.37 -14.57 11.46
C PRO A 518 48.98 -13.11 11.11
N ARG A 519 48.99 -12.27 12.16
CA ARG A 519 49.53 -10.88 12.22
C ARG A 519 49.04 -9.78 11.25
N SER A 520 48.32 -8.82 11.83
CA SER A 520 48.48 -7.35 11.64
C SER A 520 49.73 -6.84 12.43
N PRO A 521 50.03 -5.51 12.57
CA PRO A 521 49.36 -4.28 12.12
C PRO A 521 50.16 -3.63 10.96
N PRO A 522 50.64 -2.35 10.90
CA PRO A 522 50.73 -1.25 11.89
C PRO A 522 49.51 -0.29 11.90
N THR A 523 49.63 0.82 12.63
CA THR A 523 48.70 1.98 12.69
C THR A 523 49.41 3.26 12.24
N VAL A 524 48.65 4.29 11.86
CA VAL A 524 49.16 5.67 11.64
C VAL A 524 48.36 6.65 12.50
N SER A 525 49.06 7.55 13.18
CA SER A 525 48.50 8.59 14.05
C SER A 525 48.27 9.92 13.32
N PRO A 526 47.38 10.78 13.85
CA PRO A 526 47.53 12.23 13.78
C PRO A 526 47.70 12.88 15.15
N SER A 527 48.29 14.08 15.17
CA SER A 527 48.75 14.79 16.37
C SER A 527 47.82 15.91 16.84
N SER A 528 47.64 15.99 18.16
CA SER A 528 47.44 17.18 19.03
C SER A 528 46.40 18.29 18.70
N PRO A 529 45.70 18.85 19.73
CA PRO A 529 44.58 19.79 19.54
C PRO A 529 44.90 21.27 19.85
N TRP A 530 44.10 22.19 19.29
CA TRP A 530 44.01 23.63 19.65
C TRP A 530 42.58 24.17 19.31
N PRO A 531 42.13 25.35 19.81
CA PRO A 531 41.02 25.35 20.77
C PRO A 531 39.70 25.98 20.28
N ALA A 532 38.68 25.90 21.14
CA ALA A 532 37.37 26.52 20.94
C ALA A 532 37.39 28.08 21.02
N PRO A 533 36.47 28.77 20.32
CA PRO A 533 36.25 30.21 20.52
C PRO A 533 35.48 30.47 21.82
N ARG A 534 35.82 31.55 22.53
CA ARG A 534 34.97 32.11 23.60
C ARG A 534 33.86 32.97 23.01
N SER A 535 32.73 33.04 23.72
CA SER A 535 31.72 34.08 23.53
C SER A 535 32.23 35.43 24.03
N HIS A 536 31.94 36.50 23.29
CA HIS A 536 31.85 37.87 23.82
C HIS A 536 30.74 38.64 23.08
N SER A 537 30.18 39.61 23.79
CA SER A 537 29.06 40.46 23.37
C SER A 537 29.50 41.62 22.49
N GLY A 538 28.68 41.97 21.50
CA GLY A 538 28.79 43.14 20.63
C GLY A 538 27.57 43.22 19.73
#